data_AF-A0A936SCT6-F1
#
_entry.id   AF-A0A936SCT6-F1
#
_cell.length_a   1.000
_cell.length_b   1.000
_cell.length_c   1.000
_cell.angle_alpha   90.00
_cell.angle_beta   90.00
_cell.angle_gamma   90.00
#
_symmetry.space_group_name_H-M   'P 1'
#
loop_
_entity.id
_entity.type
_entity.pdbx_description
1 polymer ?
#
loop_
_entity_poly.entity_id
_entity_poly.type
_entity_poly.pdbx_seq_one_letter_code
_entity_poly.pdbx_strand_id
1 'polypeptide(L)'
;MDQAQDDIRGAVGAFLSGGVDSSIVVALMAQESAAPVKTFSIGFEEQDFSELKYARRVAEHVGAEYNEFIVRPDALEVLPTLVEHYGEPYADSSAVPTYYVAKETRQHVTVALNGDGGDESFAGYERYMAMEVAELYRRIPRLCGELLIEGPIRMLPTSEIEKRVSATFKGFDIRQESRSER
;
A
#
# COMPACT_ATOMS: atom_id res chain seq x y z
N MET A 1 -19.35 5.96 32.72
CA MET A 1 -18.07 5.54 32.13
C MET A 1 -18.19 4.15 31.51
N ASP A 2 -18.91 3.21 32.14
CA ASP A 2 -19.08 1.82 31.64
C ASP A 2 -19.71 1.70 30.23
N GLN A 3 -20.85 2.36 29.98
CA GLN A 3 -21.62 2.17 28.73
C GLN A 3 -20.83 2.53 27.47
N ALA A 4 -20.10 3.66 27.49
CA ALA A 4 -19.33 4.11 26.32
C ALA A 4 -18.09 3.23 26.04
N GLN A 5 -17.52 2.61 27.07
CA GLN A 5 -16.42 1.67 26.91
C GLN A 5 -16.89 0.32 26.39
N ASP A 6 -18.09 -0.13 26.77
CA ASP A 6 -18.70 -1.34 26.23
C ASP A 6 -19.15 -1.16 24.77
N ASP A 7 -19.65 0.03 24.39
CA ASP A 7 -20.00 0.35 23.00
C ASP A 7 -18.79 0.25 22.05
N ILE A 8 -17.59 0.65 22.51
CA ILE A 8 -16.36 0.53 21.72
C ILE A 8 -15.92 -0.94 21.62
N ARG A 9 -16.08 -1.73 22.69
CA ARG A 9 -15.56 -3.10 22.80
C ARG A 9 -16.14 -4.08 21.78
N GLY A 10 -17.39 -3.89 21.37
CA GLY A 10 -18.05 -4.70 20.34
C GLY A 10 -18.06 -4.09 18.94
N ALA A 11 -17.55 -2.87 18.76
CA ALA A 11 -17.65 -2.15 17.50
C ALA A 11 -16.56 -2.60 16.50
N VAL A 12 -16.99 -2.77 15.24
CA VAL A 12 -16.13 -3.09 14.09
C VAL A 12 -16.11 -1.92 13.13
N GLY A 13 -14.94 -1.57 12.61
CA GLY A 13 -14.76 -0.62 11.52
C GLY A 13 -13.85 -1.15 10.42
N ALA A 14 -13.39 -0.26 9.56
CA ALA A 14 -12.45 -0.60 8.49
C ALA A 14 -11.45 0.52 8.19
N PHE A 15 -10.24 0.14 7.78
CA PHE A 15 -9.31 1.05 7.14
C PHE A 15 -9.69 1.27 5.68
N LEU A 16 -9.64 2.52 5.23
CA LEU A 16 -10.01 2.88 3.86
C LEU A 16 -8.94 3.76 3.23
N SER A 17 -8.18 3.23 2.28
CA SER A 17 -7.19 4.00 1.51
C SER A 17 -7.79 4.63 0.24
N GLY A 18 -8.92 4.09 -0.24
CA GLY A 18 -9.46 4.41 -1.56
C GLY A 18 -8.85 3.57 -2.70
N GLY A 19 -7.92 2.68 -2.37
CA GLY A 19 -7.50 1.58 -3.25
C GLY A 19 -8.62 0.54 -3.43
N VAL A 20 -8.50 -0.30 -4.45
CA VAL A 20 -9.55 -1.27 -4.82
C VAL A 20 -9.84 -2.25 -3.67
N ASP A 21 -8.82 -2.78 -3.03
CA ASP A 21 -8.96 -3.83 -2.01
C ASP A 21 -9.72 -3.34 -0.78
N SER A 22 -9.28 -2.22 -0.19
CA SER A 22 -9.96 -1.62 0.95
C SER A 22 -11.37 -1.13 0.60
N SER A 23 -11.58 -0.66 -0.64
CA SER A 23 -12.90 -0.25 -1.12
C SER A 23 -13.87 -1.42 -1.22
N ILE A 24 -13.41 -2.59 -1.69
CA ILE A 24 -14.23 -3.81 -1.76
C ILE A 24 -14.63 -4.25 -0.36
N VAL A 25 -13.69 -4.28 0.60
CA VAL A 25 -13.96 -4.64 2.00
C VAL A 25 -15.04 -3.75 2.58
N VAL A 26 -14.89 -2.43 2.46
CA VAL A 26 -15.87 -1.45 2.96
C VAL A 26 -17.22 -1.59 2.26
N ALA A 27 -17.24 -1.80 0.93
CA ALA A 27 -18.48 -1.98 0.19
C ALA A 27 -19.24 -3.25 0.59
N LEU A 28 -18.53 -4.35 0.90
CA LEU A 28 -19.15 -5.58 1.39
C LEU A 28 -19.65 -5.40 2.82
N MET A 29 -18.87 -4.76 3.71
CA MET A 29 -19.34 -4.44 5.06
C MET A 29 -20.60 -3.58 5.03
N ALA A 30 -20.68 -2.60 4.13
CA ALA A 30 -21.84 -1.72 4.01
C ALA A 30 -23.09 -2.47 3.52
N GLN A 31 -22.94 -3.46 2.65
CA GLN A 31 -24.05 -4.31 2.20
C GLN A 31 -24.61 -5.20 3.31
N GLU A 32 -23.74 -5.69 4.20
CA GLU A 32 -24.11 -6.59 5.29
C GLU A 32 -24.46 -5.86 6.61
N SER A 33 -24.36 -4.54 6.63
CA SER A 33 -24.60 -3.73 7.84
C SER A 33 -25.93 -2.97 7.76
N ALA A 34 -26.68 -2.97 8.86
CA ALA A 34 -27.91 -2.16 9.00
C ALA A 34 -27.61 -0.69 9.36
N ALA A 35 -26.37 -0.38 9.78
CA ALA A 35 -25.92 0.96 10.14
C ALA A 35 -24.71 1.38 9.29
N PRO A 36 -24.45 2.68 9.13
CA PRO A 36 -23.25 3.17 8.45
C PRO A 36 -21.98 2.53 9.02
N VAL A 37 -21.15 1.98 8.14
CA VAL A 37 -19.86 1.40 8.52
C VAL A 37 -18.91 2.51 8.91
N LYS A 38 -18.21 2.37 10.04
CA LYS A 38 -17.16 3.30 10.44
C LYS A 38 -15.89 3.02 9.65
N THR A 39 -15.42 4.02 8.93
CA THR A 39 -14.21 3.93 8.12
C THR A 39 -13.17 4.93 8.62
N PHE A 40 -11.90 4.54 8.55
CA PHE A 40 -10.79 5.31 9.10
C PHE A 40 -9.68 5.44 8.05
N SER A 41 -9.24 6.68 7.87
CA SER A 41 -8.18 7.05 6.94
C SER A 41 -7.27 8.06 7.60
N ILE A 42 -5.99 8.01 7.24
CA ILE A 42 -5.02 9.02 7.67
C ILE A 42 -4.42 9.72 6.47
N GLY A 43 -4.09 10.99 6.64
CA GLY A 43 -3.25 11.75 5.74
C GLY A 43 -2.14 12.46 6.49
N PHE A 44 -1.19 12.97 5.74
CA PHE A 44 -0.06 13.74 6.24
C PHE A 44 -0.18 15.20 5.77
N GLU A 45 0.51 16.13 6.44
CA GLU A 45 0.49 17.54 6.06
C GLU A 45 1.08 17.77 4.66
N GLU A 46 2.02 16.91 4.22
CA GLU A 46 2.53 16.91 2.86
C GLU A 46 1.48 16.34 1.88
N GLN A 47 0.78 17.21 1.15
CA GLN A 47 -0.40 16.86 0.36
C GLN A 47 -0.11 16.25 -1.03
N ASP A 48 1.16 16.17 -1.46
CA ASP A 48 1.51 15.92 -2.86
C ASP A 48 1.00 14.57 -3.41
N PHE A 49 0.66 13.60 -2.54
CA PHE A 49 0.12 12.30 -2.93
C PHE A 49 -1.00 11.80 -2.00
N SER A 50 -1.90 12.68 -1.56
CA SER A 50 -2.98 12.28 -0.64
C SER A 50 -4.04 11.38 -1.31
N GLU A 51 -4.16 10.14 -0.82
CA GLU A 51 -5.20 9.18 -1.22
C GLU A 51 -6.57 9.48 -0.59
N LEU A 52 -6.62 10.39 0.39
CA LEU A 52 -7.83 10.74 1.16
C LEU A 52 -9.02 11.13 0.29
N LYS A 53 -8.76 11.79 -0.85
CA LYS A 53 -9.82 12.15 -1.81
C LYS A 53 -10.52 10.93 -2.39
N TYR A 54 -9.81 9.82 -2.57
CA TYR A 54 -10.38 8.58 -3.09
C TYR A 54 -11.12 7.84 -1.98
N ALA A 55 -10.53 7.74 -0.79
CA ALA A 55 -11.17 7.17 0.39
C ALA A 55 -12.51 7.85 0.68
N ARG A 56 -12.54 9.20 0.68
CA ARG A 56 -13.76 9.98 0.87
C ARG A 56 -14.84 9.66 -0.17
N ARG A 57 -14.46 9.59 -1.46
CA ARG A 57 -15.40 9.25 -2.54
C ARG A 57 -16.00 7.86 -2.36
N VAL A 58 -15.22 6.90 -1.89
CA VAL A 58 -15.72 5.53 -1.62
C VAL A 58 -16.67 5.56 -0.44
N ALA A 59 -16.31 6.23 0.66
CA ALA A 59 -17.17 6.34 1.83
C ALA A 59 -18.51 7.01 1.51
N GLU A 60 -18.49 8.11 0.76
CA GLU A 60 -19.69 8.79 0.25
C GLU A 60 -20.53 7.87 -0.64
N HIS A 61 -19.89 7.08 -1.51
CA HIS A 61 -20.58 6.16 -2.41
C HIS A 61 -21.35 5.07 -1.66
N VAL A 62 -20.79 4.53 -0.56
CA VAL A 62 -21.40 3.45 0.22
C VAL A 62 -22.22 3.95 1.42
N GLY A 63 -22.24 5.26 1.69
CA GLY A 63 -22.90 5.84 2.86
C GLY A 63 -22.23 5.51 4.20
N ALA A 64 -20.90 5.38 4.20
CA ALA A 64 -20.11 5.09 5.41
C ALA A 64 -19.91 6.33 6.30
N GLU A 65 -19.73 6.10 7.60
CA GLU A 65 -19.25 7.11 8.55
C GLU A 65 -17.73 7.26 8.36
N TYR A 66 -17.33 8.32 7.65
CA TYR A 66 -15.94 8.57 7.27
C TYR A 66 -15.19 9.38 8.31
N ASN A 67 -14.15 8.78 8.90
CA ASN A 67 -13.26 9.42 9.87
C ASN A 67 -11.87 9.59 9.23
N GLU A 68 -11.45 10.85 9.11
CA GLU A 68 -10.19 11.23 8.50
C GLU A 68 -9.33 11.96 9.53
N PHE A 69 -8.06 11.55 9.65
CA PHE A 69 -7.10 12.17 10.56
C PHE A 69 -5.89 12.68 9.80
N ILE A 70 -5.58 13.97 9.95
CA ILE A 70 -4.32 14.52 9.46
C ILE A 70 -3.30 14.41 10.60
N VAL A 71 -2.23 13.66 10.35
CA VAL A 71 -1.19 13.39 11.34
C VAL A 71 0.14 14.01 10.90
N ARG A 72 0.91 14.46 11.88
CA ARG A 72 2.28 14.95 11.69
C ARG A 72 3.23 14.02 12.43
N PRO A 73 3.76 12.99 11.77
CA PRO A 73 4.55 11.96 12.42
C PRO A 73 5.90 12.52 12.86
N ASP A 74 6.30 12.22 14.09
CA ASP A 74 7.69 12.32 14.50
C ASP A 74 8.29 10.90 14.41
N ALA A 75 9.02 10.67 13.32
CA ALA A 75 9.61 9.37 13.05
C ALA A 75 10.61 8.94 14.14
N LEU A 76 11.32 9.87 14.76
CA LEU A 76 12.29 9.56 15.82
C LEU A 76 11.58 9.16 17.11
N GLU A 77 10.43 9.78 17.40
CA GLU A 77 9.63 9.45 18.57
C GLU A 77 8.93 8.10 18.44
N VAL A 78 8.38 7.78 17.27
CA VAL A 78 7.58 6.56 17.07
C VAL A 78 8.42 5.30 16.86
N LEU A 79 9.67 5.45 16.37
CA LEU A 79 10.52 4.32 15.99
C LEU A 79 10.73 3.29 17.12
N PRO A 80 11.03 3.67 18.38
CA PRO A 80 11.17 2.69 19.46
C PRO A 80 9.90 1.86 19.67
N THR A 81 8.73 2.48 19.61
CA THR A 81 7.43 1.80 19.73
C THR A 81 7.19 0.85 18.57
N LEU A 82 7.54 1.24 17.34
CA LEU A 82 7.42 0.35 16.18
C LEU A 82 8.33 -0.87 16.33
N VAL A 83 9.60 -0.68 16.70
CA VAL A 83 10.54 -1.80 16.91
C VAL A 83 10.04 -2.76 17.99
N GLU A 84 9.47 -2.24 19.08
CA GLU A 84 8.85 -3.07 20.12
C GLU A 84 7.64 -3.86 19.59
N HIS A 85 6.73 -3.21 18.86
CA HIS A 85 5.52 -3.87 18.33
C HIS A 85 5.81 -4.91 17.25
N TYR A 86 6.77 -4.66 16.37
CA TYR A 86 7.16 -5.62 15.33
C TYR A 86 8.11 -6.71 15.85
N GLY A 87 8.84 -6.45 16.94
CA GLY A 87 9.82 -7.38 17.52
C GLY A 87 11.14 -7.46 16.75
N GLU A 88 11.27 -6.75 15.63
CA GLU A 88 12.46 -6.68 14.80
C GLU A 88 12.52 -5.35 14.02
N PRO A 89 13.68 -4.98 13.43
CA PRO A 89 13.76 -3.87 12.49
C PRO A 89 12.88 -4.13 11.26
N TYR A 90 11.76 -3.41 11.17
CA TYR A 90 10.82 -3.51 10.06
C TYR A 90 10.93 -2.28 9.15
N ALA A 91 11.53 -2.46 7.97
CA ALA A 91 11.88 -1.38 7.05
C ALA A 91 10.84 -1.18 5.94
N ASP A 92 9.55 -1.18 6.29
CA ASP A 92 8.46 -0.88 5.36
C ASP A 92 7.96 0.54 5.56
N SER A 93 7.78 1.29 4.47
CA SER A 93 7.30 2.68 4.52
C SER A 93 5.88 2.83 5.08
N SER A 94 5.07 1.76 5.05
CA SER A 94 3.72 1.72 5.61
C SER A 94 3.69 1.60 7.13
N ALA A 95 4.81 1.22 7.78
CA ALA A 95 4.83 0.96 9.22
C ALA A 95 4.38 2.16 10.06
N VAL A 96 4.86 3.36 9.72
CA VAL A 96 4.50 4.62 10.39
C VAL A 96 3.02 4.97 10.14
N PRO A 97 2.54 5.08 8.89
CA PRO A 97 1.12 5.25 8.60
C PRO A 97 0.21 4.24 9.33
N THR A 98 0.51 2.94 9.23
CA THR A 98 -0.30 1.88 9.84
C THR A 98 -0.40 2.04 11.36
N TYR A 99 0.68 2.45 12.03
CA TYR A 99 0.64 2.74 13.45
C TYR A 99 -0.29 3.90 13.78
N TYR A 100 -0.20 5.02 13.07
CA TYR A 100 -1.04 6.19 13.36
C TYR A 100 -2.51 5.92 13.07
N VAL A 101 -2.86 5.26 11.96
CA VAL A 101 -4.27 4.91 11.69
C VAL A 101 -4.81 3.95 12.74
N ALA A 102 -4.03 2.95 13.18
CA ALA A 102 -4.45 2.03 14.23
C ALA A 102 -4.63 2.75 15.58
N LYS A 103 -3.72 3.67 15.91
CA LYS A 103 -3.78 4.48 17.14
C LYS A 103 -5.04 5.35 17.20
N GLU A 104 -5.38 6.05 16.13
CA GLU A 104 -6.60 6.86 16.06
C GLU A 104 -7.86 5.97 16.03
N THR A 105 -7.86 4.92 15.22
CA THR A 105 -9.00 3.99 15.10
C THR A 105 -9.37 3.35 16.43
N ARG A 106 -8.39 3.06 17.29
CA ARG A 106 -8.62 2.45 18.62
C ARG A 106 -9.48 3.32 19.54
N GLN A 107 -9.56 4.62 19.29
CA GLN A 107 -10.43 5.53 20.06
C GLN A 107 -11.92 5.34 19.72
N HIS A 108 -12.24 4.67 18.60
CA HIS A 108 -13.59 4.52 18.08
C HIS A 108 -14.09 3.07 18.04
N VAL A 109 -13.21 2.13 17.71
CA VAL A 109 -13.53 0.70 17.56
C VAL A 109 -12.42 -0.19 18.12
N THR A 110 -12.76 -1.43 18.49
CA THR A 110 -11.74 -2.41 18.90
C THR A 110 -11.21 -3.27 17.77
N VAL A 111 -12.00 -3.45 16.71
CA VAL A 111 -11.66 -4.27 15.55
C VAL A 111 -11.78 -3.44 14.28
N ALA A 112 -10.79 -3.51 13.41
CA ALA A 112 -10.82 -2.91 12.08
C ALA A 112 -10.45 -3.94 11.02
N LEU A 113 -11.24 -4.02 9.95
CA LEU A 113 -10.89 -4.78 8.75
C LEU A 113 -10.01 -3.93 7.83
N ASN A 114 -9.10 -4.57 7.09
CA ASN A 114 -8.25 -3.92 6.09
C ASN A 114 -8.28 -4.68 4.76
N GLY A 115 -7.60 -4.14 3.75
CA GLY A 115 -7.52 -4.73 2.40
C GLY A 115 -6.22 -5.47 2.11
N ASP A 116 -5.43 -5.84 3.12
CA ASP A 116 -4.12 -6.47 2.91
C ASP A 116 -4.28 -7.86 2.28
N GLY A 117 -3.33 -8.26 1.41
CA GLY A 117 -3.34 -9.56 0.74
C GLY A 117 -4.04 -9.58 -0.61
N GLY A 118 -4.70 -8.49 -1.02
CA GLY A 118 -5.36 -8.38 -2.32
C GLY A 118 -4.38 -8.49 -3.48
N ASP A 119 -3.34 -7.65 -3.48
CA ASP A 119 -2.29 -7.65 -4.50
C ASP A 119 -1.54 -8.99 -4.60
N GLU A 120 -1.29 -9.68 -3.49
CA GLU A 120 -0.67 -11.01 -3.49
C GLU A 120 -1.60 -12.08 -4.08
N SER A 121 -2.89 -12.02 -3.74
CA SER A 121 -3.89 -13.01 -4.17
C SER A 121 -4.25 -12.85 -5.65
N PHE A 122 -4.20 -11.63 -6.17
CA PHE A 122 -4.65 -11.29 -7.52
C PHE A 122 -3.52 -10.78 -8.44
N ALA A 123 -2.26 -10.91 -8.00
CA ALA A 123 -1.08 -10.44 -8.72
C ALA A 123 -1.14 -8.95 -9.12
N GLY A 124 -1.65 -8.10 -8.22
CA GLY A 124 -1.88 -6.67 -8.48
C GLY A 124 -0.62 -5.82 -8.49
N TYR A 125 0.48 -6.28 -7.89
CA TYR A 125 1.75 -5.54 -7.93
C TYR A 125 2.32 -5.42 -9.36
N GLU A 126 2.74 -4.21 -9.75
CA GLU A 126 3.40 -3.93 -11.03
C GLU A 126 4.61 -4.84 -11.30
N ARG A 127 5.27 -5.31 -10.23
CA ARG A 127 6.39 -6.26 -10.32
C ARG A 127 6.00 -7.56 -11.03
N TYR A 128 4.78 -8.08 -10.84
CA TYR A 128 4.33 -9.29 -11.51
C TYR A 128 4.25 -9.10 -13.04
N MET A 129 3.65 -7.98 -13.47
CA MET A 129 3.63 -7.60 -14.89
C MET A 129 5.05 -7.40 -15.45
N ALA A 130 5.92 -6.74 -14.69
CA ALA A 130 7.30 -6.51 -15.09
C ALA A 130 8.09 -7.81 -15.26
N MET A 131 7.88 -8.79 -14.36
CA MET A 131 8.50 -10.11 -14.48
C MET A 131 8.03 -10.83 -15.74
N GLU A 132 6.74 -10.79 -16.05
CA GLU A 132 6.19 -11.41 -17.27
C GLU A 132 6.77 -10.78 -18.56
N VAL A 133 6.81 -9.44 -18.61
CA VAL A 133 7.43 -8.71 -19.73
C VAL A 133 8.90 -9.06 -19.87
N ALA A 134 9.62 -9.14 -18.75
CA ALA A 134 11.04 -9.45 -18.77
C ALA A 134 11.31 -10.93 -19.14
N GLU A 135 10.41 -11.86 -18.79
CA GLU A 135 10.49 -13.24 -19.29
C GLU A 135 10.26 -13.33 -20.80
N LEU A 136 9.31 -12.56 -21.33
CA LEU A 136 9.10 -12.46 -22.77
C LEU A 136 10.33 -11.86 -23.47
N TYR A 137 10.93 -10.82 -22.88
CA TYR A 137 12.18 -10.23 -23.37
C TYR A 137 13.33 -11.25 -23.40
N ARG A 138 13.49 -12.07 -22.34
CA ARG A 138 14.53 -13.10 -22.29
C ARG A 138 14.42 -14.17 -23.38
N ARG A 139 13.23 -14.35 -23.99
CA ARG A 139 13.01 -15.30 -25.10
C ARG A 139 13.44 -14.74 -26.47
N ILE A 140 13.68 -13.43 -26.57
CA ILE A 140 14.12 -12.79 -27.81
C ILE A 140 15.62 -13.09 -28.01
N PRO A 141 16.04 -13.62 -29.18
CA PRO A 141 17.45 -13.82 -29.48
C PRO A 141 18.26 -12.53 -29.31
N ARG A 142 19.44 -12.65 -28.70
CA ARG A 142 20.26 -11.52 -28.23
C ARG A 142 20.49 -10.41 -29.27
N LEU A 143 20.73 -10.82 -30.52
CA LEU A 143 20.93 -9.89 -31.65
C LEU A 143 19.70 -9.02 -31.94
N CYS A 144 18.50 -9.57 -31.76
CA CYS A 144 17.24 -8.84 -32.00
C CYS A 144 16.90 -7.93 -30.83
N GLY A 145 17.19 -8.33 -29.59
CA GLY A 145 16.97 -7.51 -28.40
C GLY A 145 17.84 -6.25 -28.38
N GLU A 146 19.13 -6.38 -28.68
CA GLU A 146 20.08 -5.26 -28.71
C GLU A 146 19.73 -4.23 -29.81
N LEU A 147 19.28 -4.70 -30.99
CA LEU A 147 19.00 -3.83 -32.14
C LEU A 147 17.62 -3.15 -32.06
N LEU A 148 16.59 -3.87 -31.58
CA LEU A 148 15.19 -3.42 -31.65
C LEU A 148 14.67 -2.81 -30.34
N ILE A 149 15.29 -3.11 -29.20
CA ILE A 149 14.78 -2.71 -27.89
C ILE A 149 15.78 -1.81 -27.15
N GLU A 150 17.04 -2.23 -27.03
CA GLU A 150 18.02 -1.45 -26.26
C GLU A 150 18.45 -0.14 -26.96
N GLY A 151 18.53 -0.14 -28.30
CA GLY A 151 18.85 1.06 -29.08
C GLY A 151 17.83 2.20 -28.91
N PRO A 152 16.53 1.95 -29.16
CA PRO A 152 15.49 2.98 -29.02
C PRO A 152 15.29 3.48 -27.58
N ILE A 153 15.39 2.61 -26.57
CA ILE A 153 15.24 3.01 -25.16
C ILE A 153 16.34 4.00 -24.75
N ARG A 154 17.58 3.79 -25.22
CA ARG A 154 18.70 4.72 -24.96
C ARG A 154 18.58 6.07 -25.67
N MET A 155 17.72 6.16 -26.68
CA MET A 155 17.48 7.40 -27.44
C MET A 155 16.29 8.20 -26.92
N LEU A 156 15.49 7.67 -25.97
CA LEU A 156 14.40 8.41 -25.37
C LEU A 156 14.95 9.46 -24.37
N PRO A 157 14.52 10.73 -24.48
CA PRO A 157 14.92 11.76 -23.53
C PRO A 157 14.43 11.39 -22.13
N THR A 158 15.35 11.40 -21.17
CA THR A 158 15.18 10.84 -19.84
C THR A 158 14.33 11.74 -18.94
N SER A 159 13.03 11.46 -18.89
CA SER A 159 12.11 11.96 -17.88
C SER A 159 11.38 10.78 -17.22
N GLU A 160 11.65 10.54 -15.93
CA GLU A 160 11.03 9.60 -14.97
C GLU A 160 10.91 8.10 -15.32
N ILE A 161 10.64 7.75 -16.57
CA ILE A 161 10.46 6.38 -17.07
C ILE A 161 11.75 5.56 -16.87
N GLU A 162 12.92 6.16 -17.04
CA GLU A 162 14.19 5.48 -16.83
C GLU A 162 14.42 5.10 -15.36
N LYS A 163 13.92 5.84 -14.37
CA LYS A 163 14.06 5.42 -12.96
C LYS A 163 13.22 4.18 -12.65
N ARG A 164 11.99 4.11 -13.16
CA ARG A 164 11.10 2.95 -12.97
C ARG A 164 11.59 1.75 -13.78
N VAL A 165 11.87 1.95 -15.07
CA VAL A 165 12.37 0.89 -15.97
C VAL A 165 13.78 0.46 -15.59
N SER A 166 14.71 1.37 -15.32
CA SER A 166 16.06 0.99 -14.86
C SER A 166 16.04 0.37 -13.47
N ALA A 167 15.12 0.71 -12.56
CA ALA A 167 15.01 -0.01 -11.27
C ALA A 167 14.50 -1.44 -11.49
N THR A 168 13.49 -1.60 -12.35
CA THR A 168 12.97 -2.91 -12.78
C THR A 168 14.03 -3.76 -13.49
N PHE A 169 14.87 -3.17 -14.35
CA PHE A 169 15.92 -3.87 -15.10
C PHE A 169 17.26 -4.00 -14.36
N LYS A 170 17.63 -3.08 -13.46
CA LYS A 170 18.82 -3.21 -12.58
C LYS A 170 18.58 -4.18 -11.44
N GLY A 171 17.35 -4.27 -10.92
CA GLY A 171 16.93 -5.37 -10.04
C GLY A 171 16.93 -6.74 -10.72
N PHE A 172 17.13 -6.77 -12.05
CA PHE A 172 17.18 -7.97 -12.88
C PHE A 172 18.61 -8.49 -13.14
N ASP A 173 19.65 -7.84 -12.60
CA ASP A 173 21.03 -8.33 -12.67
C ASP A 173 21.29 -9.44 -11.63
N ILE A 174 20.52 -10.54 -11.72
CA ILE A 174 20.67 -11.76 -10.90
C ILE A 174 21.86 -12.61 -11.41
N ARG A 175 22.77 -12.06 -12.21
CA ARG A 175 23.96 -12.79 -12.69
C ARG A 175 25.25 -12.49 -11.91
N GLN A 176 25.21 -11.66 -10.87
CA GLN A 176 26.35 -11.43 -9.98
C GLN A 176 26.43 -12.42 -8.80
N GLU A 177 25.38 -13.19 -8.48
CA GLU A 177 25.38 -14.08 -7.30
C GLU A 177 26.07 -15.45 -7.52
N SER A 178 26.41 -15.85 -8.75
CA SER A 178 27.02 -17.16 -9.02
C SER A 178 28.57 -17.17 -8.99
N ARG A 179 29.22 -16.20 -8.36
CA ARG A 179 30.69 -16.10 -8.31
C ARG A 179 31.32 -16.02 -6.90
N SER A 180 30.53 -16.16 -5.84
CA SER A 180 31.01 -16.08 -4.44
C SER A 180 31.10 -17.43 -3.70
N GLU A 181 30.91 -18.57 -4.36
CA GLU A 181 31.10 -19.90 -3.75
C GLU A 181 32.09 -20.75 -4.56
N ARG A 182 33.35 -20.30 -4.62
CA ARG A 182 34.49 -21.17 -4.92
C ARG A 182 35.72 -20.72 -4.14
#